data_AF-A0A2B7IGU4-F1
#
_entry.id   AF-A0A2B7IGU4-F1
#
_cell.length_a   1.000
_cell.length_b   1.000
_cell.length_c   1.000
_cell.angle_alpha   90.00
_cell.angle_beta   90.00
_cell.angle_gamma   90.00
#
_symmetry.space_group_name_H-M   'P 1'
#
loop_
_entity.id
_entity.type
_entity.pdbx_description
1 polymer ?
#
loop_
_entity_poly.entity_id
_entity_poly.type
_entity_poly.pdbx_seq_one_letter_code
_entity_poly.pdbx_strand_id
1 'polypeptide(L)'
;MKFSLAVENVIVVRNTKTEVSMDLTCDHWYDELCKLPIAKGKCETVQVVSEDPLFILYTSGSTGKPKAIVHTHGGYQVGTYITLKQCFDIKEEDRWWCTADPGWITDTPTSSTARCSTVPPSSCMRAVRRIHTPTAGGSSLSTTASLASTPL
;
A
#
# COMPACT_ATOMS: atom_id res chain seq x y z
N MET A 1 17.95 14.78 -22.24
CA MET A 1 17.94 14.05 -20.96
C MET A 1 19.16 13.14 -20.92
N LYS A 2 19.95 13.18 -19.84
CA LYS A 2 21.13 12.31 -19.72
C LYS A 2 20.68 11.09 -18.92
N PHE A 3 20.37 9.99 -19.60
CA PHE A 3 19.98 8.76 -18.92
C PHE A 3 21.17 8.19 -18.13
N SER A 4 20.86 7.59 -16.99
CA SER A 4 21.85 6.83 -16.21
C SER A 4 22.29 5.63 -17.05
N LEU A 5 23.59 5.36 -17.11
CA LEU A 5 24.13 4.20 -17.84
C LEU A 5 23.65 2.85 -17.28
N ALA A 6 23.03 2.84 -16.10
CA ALA A 6 22.59 1.62 -15.42
C ALA A 6 21.10 1.29 -15.60
N VAL A 7 20.27 2.23 -16.06
CA VAL A 7 18.82 2.01 -16.20
C VAL A 7 18.48 1.74 -17.66
N GLU A 8 18.10 0.50 -17.95
CA GLU A 8 17.78 0.06 -19.31
C GLU A 8 16.30 0.20 -19.66
N ASN A 9 15.42 -0.01 -18.68
CA ASN A 9 13.97 -0.02 -18.87
C ASN A 9 13.26 0.79 -17.77
N VAL A 10 12.32 1.62 -18.18
CA VAL A 10 11.48 2.46 -17.30
C VAL A 10 10.02 2.18 -17.62
N ILE A 11 9.25 1.77 -16.61
CA ILE A 11 7.80 1.56 -16.77
C ILE A 11 7.08 2.82 -16.29
N VAL A 12 6.33 3.46 -17.18
CA VAL A 12 5.64 4.72 -16.92
C VAL A 12 4.14 4.48 -16.80
N VAL A 13 3.57 4.95 -15.68
CA VAL A 13 2.13 4.89 -15.42
C VAL A 13 1.51 6.25 -15.73
N ARG A 14 0.49 6.28 -16.61
CA ARG A 14 -0.19 7.52 -17.01
C ARG A 14 -1.25 7.93 -15.97
N ASN A 15 -0.86 8.76 -15.00
CA ASN A 15 -1.76 9.23 -13.94
C ASN A 15 -2.55 10.50 -14.33
N THR A 16 -1.90 11.55 -14.84
CA THR A 16 -2.50 12.89 -15.02
C THR A 16 -2.97 13.22 -16.45
N LYS A 17 -2.80 12.30 -17.41
CA LYS A 17 -3.10 12.48 -18.86
C LYS A 17 -2.37 13.67 -19.53
N THR A 18 -1.38 14.25 -18.87
CA THR A 18 -0.53 15.31 -19.43
C THR A 18 0.41 14.72 -20.48
N GLU A 19 0.71 15.49 -21.53
CA GLU A 19 1.75 15.11 -22.49
C GLU A 19 3.12 15.14 -21.81
N VAL A 20 3.88 14.05 -21.96
CA VAL A 20 5.22 13.87 -21.39
C VAL A 20 6.13 13.36 -22.50
N SER A 21 7.34 13.90 -22.57
CA SER A 21 8.37 13.41 -23.49
C SER A 21 8.84 12.02 -23.04
N MET A 22 8.72 11.03 -23.91
CA MET A 22 9.12 9.63 -23.68
C MET A 22 10.26 9.27 -24.64
N ASP A 23 11.24 8.50 -24.17
CA ASP A 23 12.26 7.89 -25.04
C ASP A 23 11.81 6.48 -25.45
N LEU A 24 11.69 6.25 -26.76
CA LEU A 24 11.23 4.97 -27.32
C LEU A 24 12.18 3.79 -27.05
N THR A 25 13.41 4.05 -26.61
CA THR A 25 14.41 3.01 -26.37
C THR A 25 14.35 2.44 -24.95
N CYS A 26 13.94 3.22 -23.96
CA CYS A 26 13.93 2.82 -22.55
C CYS A 26 12.56 2.93 -21.86
N ASP A 27 11.68 3.83 -22.31
CA ASP A 27 10.43 4.12 -21.62
C ASP A 27 9.26 3.33 -22.21
N HIS A 28 8.55 2.60 -21.35
CA HIS A 28 7.43 1.74 -21.72
C HIS A 28 6.17 2.15 -20.99
N TRP A 29 5.06 2.33 -21.72
CA TRP A 29 3.77 2.61 -21.12
C TRP A 29 3.19 1.38 -20.43
N TYR A 30 2.89 1.49 -19.13
CA TYR A 30 2.30 0.41 -18.35
C TYR A 30 0.97 -0.09 -18.96
N ASP A 31 0.11 0.81 -19.44
CA ASP A 31 -1.18 0.45 -20.03
C ASP A 31 -1.05 -0.31 -21.36
N GLU A 32 0.04 -0.11 -22.09
CA GLU A 32 0.34 -0.86 -23.32
C GLU A 32 0.90 -2.25 -22.99
N LEU A 33 1.81 -2.33 -22.03
CA LEU A 33 2.35 -3.60 -21.53
C LEU A 33 1.24 -4.52 -21.01
N CYS A 34 0.27 -4.00 -20.28
CA CYS A 34 -0.86 -4.78 -19.77
C CYS A 34 -1.79 -5.32 -20.88
N LYS A 35 -1.79 -4.75 -22.08
CA LYS A 35 -2.61 -5.25 -23.21
C LYS A 35 -2.01 -6.49 -23.86
N LEU A 36 -0.70 -6.70 -23.71
CA LEU A 36 0.02 -7.80 -24.32
C LEU A 36 -0.52 -9.16 -23.81
N PRO A 37 -0.57 -10.19 -24.66
CA PRO A 37 -1.07 -11.51 -24.26
C PRO A 37 -0.32 -12.11 -23.06
N ILE A 38 0.99 -11.83 -22.95
CA ILE A 38 1.85 -12.32 -21.87
C ILE A 38 1.43 -11.79 -20.48
N ALA A 39 0.82 -10.61 -20.41
CA ALA A 39 0.42 -9.99 -19.15
C ALA A 39 -0.92 -10.52 -18.59
N LYS A 40 -1.66 -11.30 -19.38
CA LYS A 40 -3.02 -11.76 -19.03
C LYS A 40 -3.06 -13.16 -18.39
N GLY A 41 -1.92 -13.83 -18.30
CA GLY A 41 -1.80 -15.17 -17.70
C GLY A 41 -1.67 -15.15 -16.18
N LYS A 42 -1.78 -16.32 -15.55
CA LYS A 42 -1.30 -16.51 -14.18
C LYS A 42 0.23 -16.53 -14.22
N CYS A 43 0.85 -15.60 -13.50
CA CYS A 43 2.27 -15.67 -13.20
C CYS A 43 2.46 -16.57 -11.97
N GLU A 44 3.24 -17.62 -12.09
CA GLU A 44 3.55 -18.50 -10.97
C GLU A 44 4.42 -17.76 -9.94
N THR A 45 4.12 -17.97 -8.67
CA THR A 45 4.90 -17.36 -7.58
C THR A 45 6.24 -18.07 -7.47
N VAL A 46 7.33 -17.30 -7.55
CA VAL A 46 8.69 -17.80 -7.34
C VAL A 46 8.83 -18.26 -5.89
N GLN A 47 9.32 -19.49 -5.70
CA GLN A 47 9.66 -20.01 -4.37
C GLN A 47 11.00 -19.44 -3.94
N VAL A 48 11.02 -18.81 -2.77
CA VAL A 48 12.18 -18.11 -2.20
C VAL A 48 12.43 -18.60 -0.78
N VAL A 49 13.67 -18.52 -0.32
CA VAL A 49 14.00 -18.84 1.08
C VAL A 49 13.62 -17.67 2.00
N SER A 50 13.48 -17.93 3.30
CA SER A 50 13.04 -16.91 4.26
C SER A 50 13.95 -15.68 4.32
N GLU A 51 15.25 -15.88 4.12
CA GLU A 51 16.28 -14.84 4.17
C GLU A 51 16.51 -14.13 2.83
N ASP A 52 15.76 -14.49 1.78
CA ASP A 52 15.87 -13.77 0.51
C ASP A 52 15.38 -12.32 0.69
N PRO A 53 16.02 -11.34 0.01
CA PRO A 53 15.65 -9.94 0.12
C PRO A 53 14.29 -9.68 -0.54
N LEU A 54 13.35 -9.10 0.22
CA LEU A 54 12.02 -8.73 -0.26
C LEU A 54 12.01 -7.30 -0.85
N PHE A 55 12.56 -6.32 -0.11
CA PHE A 55 12.69 -4.94 -0.58
C PHE A 55 13.84 -4.20 0.09
N ILE A 56 14.25 -3.08 -0.53
CA ILE A 56 15.21 -2.13 0.01
C ILE A 56 14.48 -0.81 0.25
N LEU A 57 14.54 -0.32 1.49
CA LEU A 57 14.00 0.99 1.85
C LEU A 57 15.14 1.92 2.26
N TYR A 58 15.25 3.05 1.55
CA TYR A 58 16.25 4.07 1.87
C TYR A 58 15.74 5.01 2.96
N THR A 59 16.59 5.29 3.95
CA THR A 59 16.29 6.20 5.05
C THR A 59 17.30 7.32 5.14
N SER A 60 16.88 8.51 5.57
CA SER A 60 17.76 9.66 5.81
C SER A 60 18.63 9.41 7.04
N GLY A 61 19.83 8.86 6.84
CA GLY A 61 20.80 8.71 7.91
C GLY A 61 21.33 10.07 8.39
N SER A 62 21.77 10.14 9.65
CA SER A 62 22.40 11.34 10.24
C SER A 62 23.70 11.76 9.54
N THR A 63 24.33 10.87 8.79
CA THR A 63 25.62 11.08 8.10
C THR A 63 25.48 11.53 6.64
N GLY A 64 24.32 12.06 6.25
CA GLY A 64 24.09 12.75 4.97
C GLY A 64 23.86 11.84 3.75
N LYS A 65 24.39 10.60 3.74
CA LYS A 65 24.05 9.60 2.72
C LYS A 65 22.89 8.72 3.20
N PRO A 66 21.88 8.46 2.36
CA PRO A 66 20.77 7.61 2.75
C PRO A 66 21.26 6.16 2.94
N LYS A 67 20.77 5.51 3.99
CA LYS A 67 21.11 4.12 4.32
C LYS A 67 20.08 3.19 3.67
N ALA A 68 20.57 2.17 2.96
CA ALA A 68 19.74 1.10 2.41
C ALA A 68 19.44 0.06 3.49
N ILE A 69 18.18 -0.03 3.91
CA ILE A 69 17.71 -1.06 4.84
C ILE A 69 17.09 -2.19 4.02
N VAL A 70 17.55 -3.41 4.24
CA VAL A 70 17.06 -4.61 3.55
C VAL A 70 16.12 -5.36 4.49
N HIS A 71 14.93 -5.70 4.00
CA HIS A 71 13.99 -6.58 4.69
C HIS A 71 13.90 -7.92 3.97
N THR A 72 13.91 -9.02 4.71
CA THR A 72 13.82 -10.39 4.16
C THR A 72 12.39 -10.90 4.12
N HIS A 73 12.11 -11.86 3.24
CA HIS A 73 10.75 -12.39 3.02
C HIS A 73 10.09 -12.93 4.28
N GLY A 74 10.75 -13.83 5.02
CA GLY A 74 10.14 -14.56 6.12
C GLY A 74 9.91 -13.70 7.36
N GLY A 75 10.99 -13.13 7.90
CA GLY A 75 10.94 -12.36 9.14
C GLY A 75 10.02 -11.13 9.05
N TYR A 76 10.04 -10.44 7.91
CA TYR A 76 9.19 -9.27 7.71
C TYR A 76 7.71 -9.63 7.72
N GLN A 77 7.28 -10.62 6.93
CA GLN A 77 5.87 -11.01 6.83
C GLN A 77 5.30 -11.52 8.16
N VAL A 78 6.08 -12.30 8.91
CA VAL A 78 5.65 -12.80 10.22
C VAL A 78 5.53 -11.65 11.23
N GLY A 79 6.51 -10.75 11.26
CA GLY A 79 6.50 -9.58 12.14
C GLY A 79 5.29 -8.68 11.89
N THR A 80 5.03 -8.34 10.62
CA THR A 80 3.90 -7.47 10.25
C THR A 80 2.56 -8.11 10.57
N TYR A 81 2.37 -9.41 10.27
CA TYR A 81 1.15 -10.13 10.61
C TYR A 81 0.88 -10.14 12.12
N ILE A 82 1.91 -10.43 12.93
CA ILE A 82 1.76 -10.48 14.39
C ILE A 82 1.40 -9.11 14.95
N THR A 83 2.05 -8.03 14.52
CA THR A 83 1.73 -6.67 14.99
C THR A 83 0.32 -6.25 14.58
N LEU A 84 -0.09 -6.53 13.34
CA LEU A 84 -1.45 -6.25 12.87
C LEU A 84 -2.50 -7.02 13.67
N LYS A 85 -2.22 -8.28 14.02
CA LYS A 85 -3.12 -9.11 14.81
C LYS A 85 -3.15 -8.74 16.29
N GLN A 86 -2.01 -8.47 16.91
CA GLN A 86 -1.91 -8.29 18.36
C GLN A 86 -2.04 -6.83 18.81
N CYS A 87 -1.50 -5.89 18.05
CA CYS A 87 -1.56 -4.47 18.42
C CYS A 87 -2.82 -3.79 17.90
N PHE A 88 -3.29 -4.17 16.70
CA PHE A 88 -4.44 -3.56 16.05
C PHE A 88 -5.71 -4.42 16.08
N ASP A 89 -5.64 -5.67 16.56
CA ASP A 89 -6.75 -6.63 16.63
C ASP A 89 -7.54 -6.73 15.31
N ILE A 90 -6.83 -6.75 14.17
CA ILE A 90 -7.47 -6.82 12.86
C ILE A 90 -8.16 -8.17 12.67
N LYS A 91 -9.44 -8.12 12.30
CA LYS A 91 -10.26 -9.27 11.93
C LYS A 91 -10.48 -9.34 10.42
N GLU A 92 -10.98 -10.46 9.93
CA GLU A 92 -11.18 -10.67 8.49
C GLU A 92 -12.22 -9.72 7.88
N GLU A 93 -13.21 -9.33 8.68
CA GLU A 93 -14.25 -8.36 8.33
C GLU A 93 -13.80 -6.89 8.46
N ASP A 94 -12.59 -6.64 8.98
CA ASP A 94 -12.12 -5.30 9.26
C ASP A 94 -11.50 -4.62 8.04
N ARG A 95 -11.78 -3.32 7.94
CA ARG A 95 -11.26 -2.47 6.89
C ARG A 95 -10.09 -1.66 7.42
N TRP A 96 -8.89 -2.08 7.05
CA TRP A 96 -7.67 -1.37 7.39
C TRP A 96 -7.53 -0.07 6.58
N TRP A 97 -7.16 1.01 7.26
CA TRP A 97 -6.91 2.30 6.64
C TRP A 97 -5.60 2.90 7.18
N CYS A 98 -4.63 3.09 6.29
CA CYS A 98 -3.38 3.78 6.58
C CYS A 98 -3.27 5.02 5.69
N THR A 99 -3.00 6.18 6.28
CA THR A 99 -2.80 7.44 5.54
C THR A 99 -1.34 7.67 5.15
N ALA A 100 -0.42 6.77 5.53
CA ALA A 100 0.98 6.88 5.15
C ALA A 100 1.17 6.52 3.68
N ASP A 101 2.18 7.10 3.05
CA ASP A 101 2.56 6.74 1.69
C ASP A 101 3.47 5.48 1.67
N PRO A 102 3.46 4.71 0.57
CA PRO A 102 4.25 3.48 0.45
C PRO A 102 5.77 3.70 0.47
N GLY A 103 6.23 4.96 0.38
CA GLY A 103 7.63 5.33 0.55
C GLY A 103 8.10 5.32 2.00
N TRP A 104 7.20 5.15 2.98
CA TRP A 104 7.55 4.96 4.39
C TRP A 104 7.28 3.55 4.87
N ILE A 105 8.07 3.13 5.85
CA ILE A 105 7.96 1.82 6.51
C ILE A 105 6.60 1.59 7.18
N THR A 106 5.78 2.62 7.37
CA THR A 106 4.46 2.52 8.00
C THR A 106 3.44 1.82 7.09
N ASP A 107 3.49 2.02 5.77
CA ASP A 107 2.52 1.42 4.82
C ASP A 107 3.06 0.15 4.12
N THR A 108 4.39 -0.03 4.08
CA THR A 108 4.99 -1.25 3.54
C THR A 108 4.44 -2.57 4.16
N PRO A 109 4.10 -2.63 5.47
CA PRO A 109 3.45 -3.78 6.10
C PRO A 109 2.04 -4.06 5.58
N THR A 110 1.32 -2.99 5.23
CA THR A 110 -0.13 -3.02 4.99
C THR A 110 -0.43 -3.27 3.53
N SER A 111 0.41 -2.80 2.61
CA SER A 111 0.34 -3.12 1.18
C SER A 111 0.63 -4.60 0.87
N SER A 112 1.44 -5.29 1.68
CA SER A 112 1.78 -6.71 1.49
C SER A 112 0.74 -7.68 2.07
N THR A 113 -0.04 -7.25 3.08
CA THR A 113 -0.96 -8.13 3.83
C THR A 113 -2.44 -7.78 3.63
N ALA A 114 -2.77 -6.51 3.37
CA ALA A 114 -4.14 -6.12 3.13
C ALA A 114 -4.52 -6.43 1.68
N ARG A 115 -5.51 -7.33 1.50
CA ARG A 115 -6.33 -7.36 0.29
C ARG A 115 -7.11 -6.03 0.23
N CYS A 116 -6.44 -4.97 -0.22
CA CYS A 116 -7.09 -3.71 -0.53
C CYS A 116 -7.88 -3.93 -1.82
N SER A 117 -9.11 -4.46 -1.69
CA SER A 117 -10.08 -4.39 -2.76
C SER A 117 -10.29 -2.91 -3.09
N THR A 118 -10.00 -2.58 -4.35
CA THR A 118 -10.28 -1.29 -5.00
C THR A 118 -11.67 -0.80 -4.60
N VAL A 119 -11.75 0.22 -3.75
CA VAL A 119 -13.02 0.90 -3.45
C VAL A 119 -12.84 2.39 -3.67
N PRO A 120 -13.81 3.04 -4.36
CA PRO A 120 -13.77 4.46 -4.66
C PRO A 120 -13.69 5.34 -3.40
N PRO A 121 -13.14 6.56 -3.53
CA PRO A 121 -12.82 7.47 -2.42
C PRO A 121 -14.03 7.85 -1.54
N SER A 122 -15.27 7.67 -2.00
CA SER A 122 -16.48 7.97 -1.21
C SER A 122 -16.73 7.02 -0.04
N SER A 123 -16.10 5.83 -0.01
CA SER A 123 -16.25 4.87 1.10
C SER A 123 -15.18 5.05 2.21
N CYS A 124 -14.23 5.96 1.99
CA CYS A 124 -13.10 6.24 2.87
C CYS A 124 -13.51 6.73 4.28
N MET A 125 -14.65 7.41 4.41
CA MET A 125 -15.06 8.04 5.68
C MET A 125 -15.76 7.11 6.69
N ARG A 126 -15.81 5.80 6.46
CA ARG A 126 -16.42 4.84 7.40
C ARG A 126 -15.40 3.92 8.08
N ALA A 127 -14.22 4.44 8.40
CA ALA A 127 -13.20 3.74 9.19
C ALA A 127 -12.93 4.51 10.51
N VAL A 128 -13.93 4.58 11.38
CA VAL A 128 -13.71 4.81 12.82
C VAL A 128 -14.51 3.74 13.53
N ARG A 129 -13.87 2.61 13.88
CA ARG A 129 -14.49 1.66 14.80
C ARG A 129 -14.62 2.38 16.15
N ARG A 130 -15.85 2.50 16.64
CA ARG A 130 -16.14 2.89 18.03
C ARG A 130 -15.28 2.03 18.93
N ILE A 131 -14.41 2.66 19.72
CA ILE A 131 -13.81 2.04 20.89
C ILE A 131 -14.97 1.54 21.74
N HIS A 132 -15.12 0.22 21.86
CA HIS A 132 -16.13 -0.40 22.69
C HIS A 132 -15.70 -0.18 24.14
N THR A 133 -16.23 0.86 24.80
CA THR A 133 -16.06 1.01 26.24
C THR A 133 -16.89 -0.06 26.95
N PRO A 134 -16.34 -0.77 27.95
CA PRO A 134 -17.10 -1.78 28.67
C PRO A 134 -18.24 -1.13 29.44
N THR A 135 -19.43 -1.72 29.33
CA THR A 135 -20.66 -1.30 30.01
C THR A 135 -20.48 -1.26 31.53
N ALA A 136 -20.50 -0.05 32.09
CA ALA A 136 -20.93 0.20 33.47
C ALA A 136 -22.24 1.00 33.40
N GLY A 137 -23.26 0.53 34.12
CA GLY A 137 -24.66 0.88 33.91
C GLY A 137 -25.02 2.37 34.07
N GLY A 138 -26.18 2.71 33.51
CA GLY A 138 -26.96 3.89 33.89
C GLY A 138 -27.03 5.01 32.84
N SER A 139 -28.26 5.29 32.41
CA SER A 139 -28.76 6.55 31.81
C SER A 139 -28.24 7.02 30.44
N SER A 140 -29.12 6.82 29.44
CA SER A 140 -29.44 7.67 28.28
C SER A 140 -28.53 8.87 27.95
N LEU A 141 -27.96 8.86 26.74
CA LEU A 141 -27.77 10.04 25.89
C LEU A 141 -27.63 9.58 24.43
N SER A 142 -28.71 9.71 23.68
CA SER A 142 -28.75 9.51 22.24
C SER A 142 -28.14 10.72 21.53
N THR A 143 -26.91 10.60 21.03
CA THR A 143 -26.39 11.55 20.05
C THR A 143 -26.59 10.97 18.65
N THR A 144 -27.76 11.27 18.08
CA THR A 144 -28.05 11.13 16.66
C THR A 144 -27.18 12.13 15.88
N ALA A 145 -26.17 11.64 15.17
CA ALA A 145 -25.51 12.40 14.12
C ALA A 145 -26.42 12.41 12.88
N SER A 146 -27.01 13.58 12.62
CA SER A 146 -27.89 13.88 11.50
C SER A 146 -27.20 13.59 10.14
N LEU A 147 -27.90 12.80 9.31
CA LEU A 147 -27.61 12.61 7.89
C LEU A 147 -28.14 13.83 7.12
N ALA A 148 -27.25 14.70 6.65
CA ALA A 148 -27.60 15.65 5.59
C ALA A 148 -27.31 14.97 4.25
N SER A 149 -28.34 14.36 3.66
CA SER A 149 -28.38 13.95 2.27
C SER A 149 -28.62 15.17 1.37
N THR A 150 -27.68 15.50 0.48
CA THR A 150 -27.94 16.39 -0.65
C THR A 150 -28.16 15.52 -1.89
N PRO A 151 -29.31 15.63 -2.59
CA PRO A 151 -29.59 14.83 -3.78
C PRO A 151 -28.89 15.39 -5.03
N LEU A 152 -28.48 14.45 -5.90
CA LEU A 152 -28.07 14.47 -7.31
C LEU A 152 -27.75 15.83 -7.97
#